data_AF-A0A922T638-F1
#
_entry.id   AF-A0A922T638-F1
#
_cell.length_a   1.000
_cell.length_b   1.000
_cell.length_c   1.000
_cell.angle_alpha   90.00
_cell.angle_beta   90.00
_cell.angle_gamma   90.00
#
_symmetry.space_group_name_H-M   'P 1'
#
loop_
_entity.id
_entity.type
_entity.pdbx_description
1 polymer ?
#
loop_
_entity_poly.entity_id
_entity_poly.type
_entity_poly.pdbx_seq_one_letter_code
_entity_poly.pdbx_strand_id
1 'polypeptide(L)'
;MSQNLNHSLSPNQTCKVETSHADVDTWRILKKAMKTGLSDRGIIIGDDEASLITRFMLEQVEGSGLRLVPIKPNSHMQLAMRHALDQGKRMSIAWVKQCTKQRWRYQAAIDAAPSWRRGYELDQKMRPQQPEG
;
A
#
# COMPACT_ATOMS: atom_id res chain seq x y z
N MET A 1 -41.05 -12.42 28.41
CA MET A 1 -40.38 -11.12 28.65
C MET A 1 -39.18 -11.06 27.72
N SER A 2 -39.35 -10.42 26.56
CA SER A 2 -38.36 -10.38 25.49
C SER A 2 -37.54 -9.11 25.61
N GLN A 3 -36.23 -9.23 25.85
CA GLN A 3 -35.31 -8.09 25.81
C GLN A 3 -34.68 -7.98 24.42
N ASN A 4 -35.00 -6.89 23.72
CA ASN A 4 -34.39 -6.46 22.48
C ASN A 4 -32.93 -6.03 22.76
N LEU A 5 -31.96 -6.77 22.22
CA LEU A 5 -30.56 -6.35 22.13
C LEU A 5 -30.34 -5.68 20.76
N ASN A 6 -30.63 -4.38 20.69
CA ASN A 6 -30.17 -3.55 19.56
C ASN A 6 -28.72 -3.12 19.82
N HIS A 7 -27.76 -3.96 19.44
CA HIS A 7 -26.39 -3.49 19.21
C HIS A 7 -26.32 -2.84 17.83
N SER A 8 -26.50 -1.52 17.82
CA SER A 8 -26.22 -0.68 16.67
C SER A 8 -24.70 -0.57 16.49
N LEU A 9 -24.14 -1.33 15.56
CA LEU A 9 -22.74 -1.19 15.13
C LEU A 9 -22.64 0.02 14.19
N SER A 10 -22.10 1.13 14.69
CA SER A 10 -21.67 2.26 13.87
C SER A 10 -20.62 1.80 12.84
N PRO A 11 -20.80 2.03 11.53
CA PRO A 11 -19.89 1.51 10.51
C PRO A 11 -18.66 2.41 10.24
N ASN A 12 -18.29 3.30 11.17
CA ASN A 12 -17.38 4.42 10.84
C ASN A 12 -16.14 4.56 11.73
N GLN A 13 -15.66 3.48 12.32
CA GLN A 13 -14.43 3.51 13.11
C GLN A 13 -13.43 2.48 12.58
N THR A 14 -12.20 2.98 12.31
CA THR A 14 -10.96 2.24 12.02
C THR A 14 -10.69 1.77 10.58
N CYS A 15 -10.37 2.69 9.66
CA CYS A 15 -9.63 2.37 8.41
C CYS A 15 -8.46 3.33 8.10
N LYS A 16 -8.26 4.39 8.89
CA LYS A 16 -7.28 5.46 8.57
C LYS A 16 -5.89 5.29 9.18
N VAL A 17 -5.70 4.43 10.18
CA VAL A 17 -4.44 4.37 10.95
C VAL A 17 -3.50 3.25 10.50
N GLU A 18 -4.02 2.08 10.12
CA GLU A 18 -3.15 0.96 9.68
C GLU A 18 -2.55 1.18 8.28
N THR A 19 -3.26 1.91 7.40
CA THR A 19 -2.80 2.25 6.06
C THR A 19 -1.57 3.16 6.07
N SER A 20 -1.43 4.05 7.06
CA SER A 20 -0.29 4.97 7.14
C SER A 20 1.01 4.27 7.53
N HIS A 21 0.97 3.26 8.40
CA HIS A 21 2.17 2.52 8.80
C HIS A 21 2.71 1.65 7.67
N ALA A 22 1.83 0.91 6.98
CA ALA A 22 2.21 0.07 5.86
C ALA A 22 2.81 0.88 4.70
N ASP A 23 2.31 2.09 4.45
CA ASP A 23 2.87 3.02 3.47
C ASP A 23 4.30 3.45 3.86
N VAL A 24 4.50 3.87 5.11
CA VAL A 24 5.83 4.27 5.63
C VAL A 24 6.82 3.10 5.59
N ASP A 25 6.40 1.90 5.98
CA ASP A 25 7.26 0.71 5.91
C ASP A 25 7.64 0.37 4.47
N THR A 26 6.68 0.44 3.55
CA THR A 26 6.93 0.20 2.12
C THR A 26 7.99 1.17 1.61
N TRP A 27 7.84 2.46 1.92
CA TRP A 27 8.83 3.48 1.59
C TRP A 27 10.21 3.17 2.19
N ARG A 28 10.28 2.85 3.49
CA ARG A 28 11.54 2.57 4.18
C ARG A 28 12.25 1.32 3.64
N ILE A 29 11.49 0.28 3.30
CA ILE A 29 12.04 -0.93 2.68
C ILE A 29 12.64 -0.61 1.32
N LEU A 30 11.93 0.15 0.47
CA LEU A 30 12.43 0.55 -0.85
C LEU A 30 13.70 1.40 -0.74
N LYS A 31 13.68 2.41 0.15
CA LYS A 31 14.85 3.27 0.41
C LYS A 31 16.04 2.45 0.90
N LYS A 32 15.82 1.54 1.85
CA LYS A 32 16.86 0.65 2.38
C LYS A 32 17.42 -0.26 1.29
N ALA A 33 16.56 -0.88 0.49
CA ALA A 33 16.98 -1.76 -0.60
C ALA A 33 17.82 -1.01 -1.64
N MET A 34 17.44 0.21 -2.01
CA MET A 34 18.22 1.07 -2.89
C MET A 34 19.61 1.37 -2.30
N LYS A 35 19.65 1.82 -1.05
CA LYS A 35 20.91 2.14 -0.35
C LYS A 35 21.82 0.92 -0.24
N THR A 36 21.28 -0.24 0.12
CA THR A 36 22.04 -1.50 0.19
C THR A 36 22.55 -1.90 -1.19
N GLY A 37 21.72 -1.87 -2.23
CA GLY A 37 22.13 -2.25 -3.59
C GLY A 37 23.24 -1.35 -4.17
N LEU A 38 23.26 -0.06 -3.81
CA LEU A 38 24.36 0.84 -4.17
C LEU A 38 25.62 0.57 -3.35
N SER A 39 25.45 0.31 -2.04
CA SER A 39 26.57 -0.01 -1.15
C SER A 39 27.28 -1.30 -1.57
N ASP A 40 26.53 -2.32 -1.99
CA ASP A 40 27.06 -3.59 -2.51
C ASP A 40 27.92 -3.40 -3.78
N ARG A 41 27.75 -2.27 -4.47
CA ARG A 41 28.54 -1.87 -5.66
C ARG A 41 29.66 -0.88 -5.34
N GLY A 42 29.91 -0.62 -4.06
CA GLY A 42 30.94 0.33 -3.60
C GLY A 42 30.50 1.80 -3.65
N ILE A 43 29.21 2.09 -3.85
CA ILE A 43 28.68 3.46 -3.87
C ILE A 43 28.01 3.76 -2.53
N ILE A 44 28.63 4.62 -1.73
CA ILE A 44 28.13 5.02 -0.41
C ILE A 44 27.39 6.34 -0.55
N ILE A 45 26.13 6.38 -0.10
CA ILE A 45 25.27 7.56 -0.14
C ILE A 45 24.62 7.85 1.22
N GLY A 46 24.31 9.12 1.46
CA GLY A 46 23.56 9.59 2.63
C GLY A 46 22.10 9.13 2.64
N ASP A 47 21.38 9.29 3.76
CA ASP A 47 19.96 8.93 3.84
C ASP A 47 19.06 9.86 3.01
N ASP A 48 19.43 11.14 2.90
CA ASP A 48 18.74 12.12 2.07
C ASP A 48 18.91 11.83 0.58
N GLU A 49 20.14 11.54 0.17
CA GLU A 49 20.44 11.10 -1.19
C GLU A 49 19.71 9.80 -1.52
N ALA A 50 19.71 8.82 -0.61
CA ALA A 50 18.96 7.59 -0.78
C ALA A 50 17.46 7.86 -0.94
N SER A 51 16.91 8.81 -0.20
CA SER A 51 15.51 9.23 -0.33
C SER A 51 15.25 9.83 -1.71
N LEU A 52 16.09 10.76 -2.17
CA LEU A 52 15.92 11.41 -3.47
C LEU A 52 16.06 10.44 -4.65
N ILE A 53 17.10 9.60 -4.64
CA ILE A 53 17.34 8.60 -5.69
C ILE A 53 16.21 7.58 -5.74
N THR A 54 15.79 7.07 -4.57
CA THR A 54 14.68 6.10 -4.50
C THR A 54 13.40 6.72 -5.03
N ARG A 55 13.06 7.94 -4.60
CA ARG A 55 11.89 8.66 -5.11
C ARG A 55 11.95 8.84 -6.62
N PHE A 56 13.06 9.36 -7.14
CA PHE A 56 13.24 9.57 -8.58
C PHE A 56 13.03 8.28 -9.37
N MET A 57 13.65 7.17 -8.94
CA MET A 57 13.47 5.87 -9.59
C MET A 57 11.99 5.44 -9.60
N LEU A 58 11.29 5.58 -8.46
CA LEU A 58 9.89 5.19 -8.33
C LEU A 58 8.97 6.05 -9.19
N GLU A 59 9.24 7.35 -9.31
CA GLU A 59 8.52 8.25 -10.21
C GLU A 59 8.71 7.85 -11.68
N GLN A 60 9.92 7.42 -12.08
CA GLN A 60 10.15 6.90 -13.44
C GLN A 60 9.39 5.60 -13.70
N VAL A 61 9.38 4.68 -12.73
CA VAL A 61 8.60 3.43 -12.82
C VAL A 61 7.11 3.75 -12.97
N GLU A 62 6.55 4.64 -12.15
CA GLU A 62 5.15 5.06 -12.29
C GLU A 62 4.87 5.79 -13.60
N GLY A 63 5.79 6.64 -14.06
CA GLY A 63 5.69 7.33 -15.36
C GLY A 63 5.64 6.37 -16.55
N SER A 64 6.23 5.18 -16.43
CA SER A 64 6.15 4.11 -17.44
C SER A 64 4.84 3.30 -17.39
N GLY A 65 3.91 3.65 -16.50
CA GLY A 65 2.63 2.95 -16.32
C GLY A 65 2.74 1.69 -15.43
N LEU A 66 3.87 1.50 -14.74
CA LEU A 66 4.08 0.39 -13.83
C LEU A 66 3.82 0.82 -12.39
N ARG A 67 3.27 -0.09 -11.56
CA ARG A 67 3.06 0.15 -10.13
C ARG A 67 3.76 -0.92 -9.31
N LEU A 68 4.48 -0.50 -8.28
CA LEU A 68 5.04 -1.42 -7.30
C LEU A 68 3.97 -1.84 -6.31
N VAL A 69 3.81 -3.15 -6.15
CA VAL A 69 2.89 -3.77 -5.21
C VAL A 69 3.59 -4.93 -4.50
N PRO A 70 3.25 -5.20 -3.23
CA PRO A 70 3.75 -6.39 -2.53
C PRO A 70 3.36 -7.68 -3.28
N ILE A 71 4.30 -8.61 -3.41
CA ILE A 71 4.04 -9.93 -4.02
C ILE A 71 3.01 -10.71 -3.18
N LYS A 72 3.15 -10.65 -1.85
CA LYS A 72 2.19 -11.25 -0.92
C LYS A 72 1.19 -10.18 -0.47
N PRO A 73 -0.12 -10.39 -0.65
CA PRO A 73 -1.12 -9.39 -0.26
C PRO A 73 -1.19 -9.27 1.26
N ASN A 74 -1.13 -8.03 1.76
CA ASN A 74 -1.32 -7.72 3.18
C ASN A 74 -2.81 -7.75 3.57
N SER A 75 -3.11 -7.56 4.86
CA SER A 75 -4.47 -7.57 5.40
C SER A 75 -5.42 -6.59 4.68
N HIS A 76 -4.97 -5.38 4.38
CA HIS A 76 -5.78 -4.40 3.65
C HIS A 76 -6.08 -4.83 2.21
N MET A 77 -5.09 -5.36 1.50
CA MET A 77 -5.29 -5.90 0.16
C MET A 77 -6.25 -7.10 0.19
N GLN A 78 -6.14 -7.97 1.19
CA GLN A 78 -7.04 -9.10 1.39
C GLN A 78 -8.48 -8.64 1.70
N LEU A 79 -8.63 -7.62 2.53
CA LEU A 79 -9.92 -7.02 2.86
C LEU A 79 -10.54 -6.35 1.63
N ALA A 80 -9.75 -5.65 0.82
CA ALA A 80 -10.20 -5.06 -0.44
C ALA A 80 -10.66 -6.13 -1.44
N MET A 81 -9.92 -7.25 -1.55
CA MET A 81 -10.36 -8.40 -2.34
C MET A 81 -11.68 -8.99 -1.85
N ARG A 82 -11.86 -9.08 -0.52
CA ARG A 82 -13.10 -9.57 0.10
C ARG A 82 -14.26 -8.61 -0.14
N HIS A 83 -14.07 -7.32 0.05
CA HIS A 83 -15.09 -6.33 -0.24
C HIS A 83 -15.45 -6.29 -1.72
N ALA A 84 -14.48 -6.43 -2.62
CA ALA A 84 -14.77 -6.56 -4.05
C ALA A 84 -15.69 -7.78 -4.27
N LEU A 85 -15.34 -8.95 -3.73
CA LEU A 85 -16.20 -10.15 -3.80
C LEU A 85 -17.63 -9.90 -3.27
N ASP A 86 -17.76 -9.20 -2.14
CA ASP A 86 -19.02 -8.94 -1.47
C ASP A 86 -19.87 -7.86 -2.17
N GLN A 87 -19.24 -6.87 -2.81
CA GLN A 87 -19.90 -5.79 -3.55
C GLN A 87 -20.31 -6.23 -4.96
N GLY A 88 -19.52 -7.06 -5.64
CA GLY A 88 -19.90 -7.68 -6.91
C GLY A 88 -20.79 -8.90 -6.73
N LYS A 89 -21.83 -8.80 -5.89
CA LYS A 89 -22.76 -9.88 -5.53
C LYS A 89 -23.18 -10.70 -6.77
N ARG A 90 -22.58 -11.89 -6.89
CA ARG A 90 -23.04 -13.03 -7.71
C ARG A 90 -23.25 -12.77 -9.21
N MET A 91 -22.17 -12.69 -10.00
CA MET A 91 -22.23 -13.33 -11.32
C MET A 91 -22.11 -14.85 -11.11
N SER A 92 -23.16 -15.60 -11.46
CA SER A 92 -23.24 -17.05 -11.24
C SER A 92 -21.99 -17.74 -11.78
N ILE A 93 -21.56 -18.81 -11.10
CA ILE A 93 -20.43 -19.64 -11.56
C ILE A 93 -20.66 -20.14 -13.00
N ALA A 94 -21.92 -20.25 -13.43
CA ALA A 94 -22.32 -20.69 -14.76
C ALA A 94 -22.00 -19.72 -15.92
N TRP A 95 -21.75 -18.42 -15.67
CA TRP A 95 -21.57 -17.43 -16.75
C TRP A 95 -20.15 -16.89 -16.91
N VAL A 96 -19.22 -17.24 -16.01
CA VAL A 96 -17.87 -16.71 -16.07
C VAL A 96 -16.90 -17.77 -16.59
N LYS A 97 -16.51 -17.64 -17.85
CA LYS A 97 -15.26 -18.23 -18.35
C LYS A 97 -14.16 -17.87 -17.34
N GLN A 98 -13.49 -18.88 -16.80
CA GLN A 98 -12.71 -18.86 -15.55
C GLN A 98 -11.76 -17.66 -15.35
N CYS A 99 -11.38 -16.93 -16.39
CA CYS A 99 -10.41 -15.83 -16.36
C CYS A 99 -10.97 -14.47 -15.87
N THR A 100 -12.26 -14.15 -16.01
CA THR A 100 -12.75 -12.78 -15.73
C THR A 100 -12.97 -12.50 -14.24
N LYS A 101 -13.31 -13.54 -13.46
CA LYS A 101 -13.59 -13.46 -12.01
C LYS A 101 -12.35 -13.17 -11.15
N GLN A 102 -11.16 -13.25 -11.71
CA GLN A 102 -9.93 -12.97 -10.97
C GLN A 102 -9.47 -11.51 -11.15
N ARG A 103 -9.76 -10.90 -12.31
CA ARG A 103 -9.23 -9.58 -12.70
C ARG A 103 -9.61 -8.45 -11.74
N TRP A 104 -10.89 -8.34 -11.39
CA TRP A 104 -11.42 -7.32 -10.48
C TRP A 104 -10.92 -7.47 -9.03
N ARG A 105 -10.70 -8.70 -8.55
CA ARG A 105 -10.11 -8.94 -7.22
C ARG A 105 -8.65 -8.49 -7.18
N TYR A 106 -7.87 -8.88 -8.18
CA TYR A 106 -6.49 -8.45 -8.27
C TYR A 106 -6.39 -6.94 -8.45
N GLN A 107 -7.29 -6.33 -9.23
CA GLN A 107 -7.35 -4.88 -9.34
C GLN A 107 -7.64 -4.22 -7.98
N ALA A 108 -8.64 -4.70 -7.24
CA ALA A 108 -8.95 -4.17 -5.90
C ALA A 108 -7.76 -4.32 -4.93
N ALA A 109 -7.02 -5.43 -5.00
CA ALA A 109 -5.79 -5.61 -4.23
C ALA A 109 -4.70 -4.63 -4.63
N ILE A 110 -4.48 -4.43 -5.94
CA ILE A 110 -3.52 -3.47 -6.48
C ILE A 110 -3.88 -2.06 -6.04
N ASP A 111 -5.16 -1.69 -6.13
CA ASP A 111 -5.64 -0.36 -5.74
C ASP A 111 -5.42 -0.11 -4.25
N ALA A 112 -5.69 -1.11 -3.41
CA ALA A 112 -5.46 -1.09 -1.97
C ALA A 112 -4.00 -1.32 -1.54
N ALA A 113 -3.08 -1.57 -2.48
CA ALA A 113 -1.68 -1.78 -2.15
C ALA A 113 -1.07 -0.50 -1.54
N PRO A 114 -0.09 -0.65 -0.61
CA PRO A 114 0.59 0.49 0.00
C PRO A 114 1.15 1.47 -1.05
N SER A 115 1.11 2.76 -0.72
CA SER A 115 1.62 3.83 -1.56
C SER A 115 2.97 4.29 -1.03
N TRP A 116 4.04 4.07 -1.81
CA TRP A 116 5.36 4.60 -1.49
C TRP A 116 5.35 6.13 -1.44
N ARG A 117 4.51 6.81 -2.24
CA ARG A 117 4.40 8.27 -2.27
C ARG A 117 3.86 8.80 -0.94
N ARG A 118 2.77 8.22 -0.43
CA ARG A 118 2.25 8.55 0.91
C ARG A 118 3.27 8.20 1.99
N GLY A 119 3.97 7.07 1.85
CA GLY A 119 5.04 6.66 2.76
C GLY A 119 6.17 7.68 2.82
N TYR A 120 6.62 8.18 1.67
CA TYR A 120 7.63 9.23 1.56
C TYR A 120 7.18 10.53 2.22
N GLU A 121 5.97 11.00 1.94
CA GLU A 121 5.42 12.23 2.54
C GLU A 121 5.31 12.13 4.07
N LEU A 122 4.92 10.97 4.59
CA LEU A 122 4.84 10.72 6.03
C LEU A 122 6.23 10.61 6.66
N ASP A 123 7.17 9.92 6.02
CA ASP A 123 8.56 9.78 6.49
C ASP A 123 9.26 11.15 6.56
N GLN A 124 8.99 12.06 5.62
CA GLN A 124 9.48 13.44 5.67
C GLN A 124 8.94 14.22 6.87
N LYS A 125 7.63 14.11 7.15
CA LYS A 125 6.99 14.79 8.30
C LYS A 125 7.49 14.27 9.65
N MET A 126 7.98 13.03 9.70
CA MET A 126 8.54 12.42 10.91
C MET A 126 10.00 12.79 11.17
N ARG A 127 10.68 13.46 10.22
CA ARG A 127 12.05 13.92 10.47
C ARG A 127 12.04 15.06 11.48
N PRO A 128 12.88 15.02 12.52
CA PRO A 128 13.07 16.18 13.37
C PRO A 128 13.58 17.32 12.48
N GLN A 129 12.89 18.46 12.50
CA GLN A 129 13.44 19.66 11.91
C GLN A 129 14.71 19.99 12.70
N GLN A 130 15.89 19.89 12.05
CA GLN A 130 17.08 20.45 12.64
C GLN A 130 16.86 21.97 12.75
N PRO A 131 17.16 22.59 13.91
CA PRO A 131 17.16 24.04 13.97
C PRO A 131 18.21 24.55 12.99
N GLU A 132 17.81 25.46 12.11
CA GLU A 132 18.74 26.12 11.21
C GLU A 132 19.80 26.85 12.04
N GLY A 133 21.06 26.48 11.83
CA GLY A 133 22.24 27.11 12.43
C GLY A 133 22.88 28.07 11.44
#